data_AF-A0A238ZF97-F1
#
_entry.id   AF-A0A238ZF97-F1
#
_cell.length_a   1.000
_cell.length_b   1.000
_cell.length_c   1.000
_cell.angle_alpha   90.00
_cell.angle_beta   90.00
_cell.angle_gamma   90.00
#
_symmetry.space_group_name_H-M   'P 1'
#
loop_
_entity.id
_entity.type
_entity.pdbx_description
1 polymer ?
#
loop_
_entity_poly.entity_id
_entity_poly.type
_entity_poly.pdbx_seq_one_letter_code
_entity_poly.pdbx_strand_id
1 'polypeptide(L)'
;MNGPERPRISTSLDAAAREVRNAIQHVEIEEVPTHVELRDAGWHLTHLSGDLAELVAILGEQASRYGEQNVLTEVSGQDPGPTVARAYRELATARKALEQAEAAAREYYTAISRVYPAVTPDAAGDVP
;
A
#
# COMPACT_ATOMS: atom_id res chain seq x y z
N MET A 1 0.40 -22.38 -29.32
CA MET A 1 0.93 -21.14 -28.69
C MET A 1 0.35 -21.06 -27.29
N ASN A 2 1.11 -21.47 -26.28
CA ASN A 2 0.74 -21.26 -24.88
C ASN A 2 1.15 -19.83 -24.54
N GLY A 3 0.20 -18.96 -24.19
CA GLY A 3 0.49 -17.61 -23.73
C GLY A 3 1.34 -17.62 -22.46
N PRO A 4 2.01 -16.53 -22.11
CA PRO A 4 2.80 -16.47 -20.88
C PRO A 4 1.92 -16.82 -19.68
N GLU A 5 2.35 -17.80 -18.87
CA GLU A 5 1.68 -18.12 -17.61
C GLU A 5 1.62 -16.85 -16.76
N ARG A 6 0.41 -16.42 -16.41
CA ARG A 6 0.24 -15.30 -15.49
C ARG A 6 0.73 -15.74 -14.11
N PRO A 7 1.60 -14.96 -13.45
CA PRO A 7 2.05 -15.28 -12.11
C PRO A 7 0.84 -15.40 -11.18
N ARG A 8 0.87 -16.40 -10.29
CA ARG A 8 -0.17 -16.57 -9.27
C ARG A 8 -0.16 -15.35 -8.35
N ILE A 9 -1.34 -14.93 -7.92
CA ILE A 9 -1.51 -13.75 -7.04
C ILE A 9 -0.59 -13.81 -5.81
N SER A 10 -0.41 -14.98 -5.21
CA SER A 10 0.47 -15.17 -4.05
C SER A 10 1.94 -14.88 -4.36
N THR A 11 2.44 -15.27 -5.54
CA THR A 11 3.82 -15.02 -5.95
C THR A 11 4.07 -13.55 -6.22
N SER A 12 3.14 -12.88 -6.90
CA SER A 12 3.24 -11.44 -7.14
C SER A 12 3.21 -10.63 -5.84
N LEU A 13 2.35 -11.01 -4.89
CA LEU A 13 2.28 -10.34 -3.59
C LEU A 13 3.53 -10.55 -2.74
N ASP A 14 4.09 -11.76 -2.75
CA ASP A 14 5.33 -12.06 -2.03
C ASP A 14 6.55 -11.33 -2.63
N ALA A 15 6.57 -11.13 -3.96
CA ALA A 15 7.56 -10.29 -4.61
C ALA A 15 7.40 -8.81 -4.22
N ALA A 16 6.19 -8.25 -4.35
CA ALA A 16 5.92 -6.86 -3.99
C ALA A 16 6.20 -6.57 -2.51
N ALA A 17 5.81 -7.47 -1.60
CA ALA A 17 6.10 -7.33 -0.17
C ALA A 17 7.59 -7.33 0.13
N ARG A 18 8.38 -8.12 -0.61
CA ARG A 18 9.84 -8.13 -0.50
C ARG A 18 10.46 -6.84 -1.03
N GLU A 19 9.98 -6.33 -2.16
CA GLU A 19 10.45 -5.06 -2.72
C GLU A 19 10.18 -3.89 -1.77
N VAL A 20 8.95 -3.80 -1.23
CA VAL A 20 8.59 -2.77 -0.24
C VAL A 20 9.45 -2.90 1.02
N ARG A 21 9.64 -4.13 1.54
CA ARG A 21 10.50 -4.36 2.71
C ARG A 21 11.95 -3.96 2.44
N ASN A 22 12.46 -4.29 1.27
CA ASN A 22 13.81 -3.93 0.86
C ASN A 22 13.97 -2.41 0.80
N ALA A 23 13.00 -1.70 0.19
CA ALA A 23 13.00 -0.24 0.14
C ALA A 23 13.00 0.37 1.55
N ILE A 24 12.15 -0.11 2.46
CA ILE A 24 12.11 0.36 3.87
C ILE A 24 13.47 0.18 4.57
N GLN A 25 14.16 -0.93 4.33
CA GLN A 25 15.45 -1.22 4.97
C GLN A 25 16.60 -0.36 4.44
N HIS A 26 16.48 0.19 3.23
CA HIS A 26 17.51 1.00 2.59
C HIS A 26 17.20 2.51 2.63
N VAL A 27 16.14 2.92 3.33
CA VAL A 27 15.92 4.34 3.60
C VAL A 27 16.95 4.81 4.63
N GLU A 28 17.90 5.62 4.19
CA GLU A 28 18.85 6.29 5.08
C GLU A 28 18.15 7.47 5.77
N ILE A 29 18.04 7.41 7.10
CA ILE A 29 17.37 8.45 7.92
C ILE A 29 18.33 9.61 8.24
N GLU A 30 19.62 9.46 7.92
CA GLU A 30 20.66 10.43 8.26
C GLU A 30 20.71 11.63 7.30
N GLU A 31 20.19 11.49 6.08
CA GLU A 31 20.08 12.59 5.11
C GLU A 31 18.71 13.27 5.19
N VAL A 32 18.71 14.60 5.20
CA VAL A 32 17.46 15.38 5.14
C VAL A 32 16.94 15.35 3.71
N PRO A 33 15.76 14.75 3.44
CA PRO A 33 15.24 14.68 2.09
C PRO A 33 14.90 16.08 1.56
N THR A 34 15.11 16.26 0.27
CA THR A 34 14.70 17.46 -0.44
C THR A 34 13.18 17.59 -0.49
N HIS A 35 12.69 18.81 -0.72
CA HIS A 35 11.27 19.06 -0.92
C HIS A 35 10.66 18.22 -2.05
N VAL A 36 11.41 18.02 -3.14
CA VAL A 36 10.98 17.21 -4.29
C VAL A 36 10.82 15.75 -3.88
N GLU A 37 11.78 15.18 -3.15
CA GLU A 37 11.71 13.80 -2.67
C GLU A 37 10.55 13.59 -1.70
N LEU A 38 10.31 14.53 -0.78
CA LEU A 38 9.16 14.49 0.13
C LEU A 38 7.82 14.55 -0.61
N ARG A 39 7.72 15.39 -1.66
CA ARG A 39 6.53 15.49 -2.51
C ARG A 39 6.31 14.18 -3.26
N ASP A 40 7.35 13.66 -3.90
CA ASP A 40 7.26 12.46 -4.72
C ASP A 40 6.96 11.22 -3.86
N ALA A 41 7.51 11.15 -2.65
CA ALA A 41 7.15 10.13 -1.66
C ALA A 41 5.65 10.16 -1.29
N GLY A 42 5.06 11.36 -1.11
CA GLY A 42 3.62 11.51 -0.88
C GLY A 42 2.75 11.03 -2.04
N TRP A 43 3.20 11.29 -3.28
CA TRP A 43 2.56 10.78 -4.48
C TRP A 43 2.61 9.25 -4.55
N HIS A 44 3.79 8.66 -4.34
CA HIS A 44 3.96 7.20 -4.34
C HIS A 44 3.15 6.52 -3.23
N LEU A 45 3.08 7.11 -2.03
CA LEU A 45 2.29 6.57 -0.92
C LEU A 45 0.78 6.59 -1.20
N THR A 46 0.31 7.63 -1.92
CA THR A 46 -1.09 7.72 -2.37
C THR A 46 -1.41 6.54 -3.29
N HIS A 47 -0.57 6.28 -4.29
CA HIS A 47 -0.76 5.15 -5.21
C HIS A 47 -0.68 3.81 -4.50
N LEU A 48 0.36 3.57 -3.72
CA LEU A 48 0.56 2.30 -3.04
C LEU A 48 -0.62 1.95 -2.12
N SER A 49 -1.13 2.92 -1.37
CA SER A 49 -2.27 2.70 -0.46
C SER A 49 -3.56 2.41 -1.23
N GLY A 50 -3.80 3.12 -2.35
CA GLY A 50 -4.95 2.87 -3.23
C GLY A 50 -4.90 1.50 -3.90
N ASP A 51 -3.76 1.12 -4.48
CA ASP A 51 -3.57 -0.16 -5.15
C ASP A 51 -3.72 -1.34 -4.17
N LEU A 52 -3.22 -1.19 -2.93
CA LEU A 52 -3.42 -2.18 -1.87
C LEU A 52 -4.89 -2.27 -1.45
N ALA A 53 -5.62 -1.14 -1.36
CA ALA A 53 -7.05 -1.15 -1.05
C ALA A 53 -7.86 -1.89 -2.13
N GLU A 54 -7.55 -1.65 -3.40
CA GLU A 54 -8.17 -2.35 -4.54
C GLU A 54 -7.87 -3.84 -4.51
N LEU A 55 -6.62 -4.23 -4.27
CA LEU A 55 -6.24 -5.62 -4.12
C LEU A 55 -7.02 -6.32 -3.00
N VAL A 56 -7.15 -5.70 -1.83
CA VAL A 56 -7.92 -6.27 -0.71
C VAL A 56 -9.39 -6.45 -1.09
N ALA A 57 -9.97 -5.52 -1.86
CA ALA A 57 -11.33 -5.66 -2.38
C ALA A 57 -11.46 -6.87 -3.33
N ILE A 58 -10.51 -7.05 -4.26
CA ILE A 58 -10.46 -8.19 -5.18
C ILE A 58 -10.33 -9.51 -4.41
N LEU A 59 -9.45 -9.57 -3.40
CA LEU A 59 -9.29 -10.76 -2.57
C LEU A 59 -10.57 -11.10 -1.79
N GLY A 60 -11.27 -10.10 -1.26
CA GLY A 60 -12.56 -10.28 -0.60
C GLY A 60 -13.63 -10.87 -1.54
N GLU A 61 -13.72 -10.36 -2.77
CA GLU A 61 -14.65 -10.89 -3.79
C GLU A 61 -14.30 -12.33 -4.20
N GLN A 62 -13.02 -12.61 -4.44
CA GLN A 62 -12.55 -13.96 -4.76
C GLN A 62 -12.82 -14.94 -3.63
N ALA A 63 -12.61 -14.53 -2.38
CA ALA A 63 -12.87 -15.38 -1.23
C ALA A 63 -14.37 -15.66 -1.06
N SER A 64 -15.24 -14.64 -1.25
CA SER A 64 -16.70 -14.84 -1.25
C SER A 64 -17.13 -15.88 -2.28
N ARG A 65 -16.67 -15.72 -3.54
CA ARG A 65 -16.94 -16.69 -4.62
C ARG A 65 -16.43 -18.09 -4.29
N TYR A 66 -15.25 -18.19 -3.69
CA TYR A 66 -14.69 -19.46 -3.28
C TYR A 66 -15.57 -20.16 -2.23
N GLY A 67 -16.05 -19.42 -1.22
CA GLY A 67 -16.96 -19.94 -0.20
C GLY A 67 -18.33 -20.35 -0.73
N GLU A 68 -18.83 -19.68 -1.77
CA GLU A 68 -20.08 -20.07 -2.46
C GLU A 68 -19.94 -21.36 -3.27
N GLN A 69 -18.73 -21.64 -3.77
CA GLN A 69 -18.46 -22.77 -4.66
C GLN A 69 -17.94 -24.02 -3.96
N ASN A 70 -17.51 -23.90 -2.69
CA ASN A 70 -16.84 -24.97 -1.96
C ASN A 70 -17.48 -25.19 -0.59
N VAL A 71 -17.67 -26.45 -0.23
CA VAL A 71 -18.01 -26.82 1.16
C VAL A 71 -16.76 -26.67 2.00
N LEU A 72 -16.77 -25.68 2.90
CA LEU A 72 -15.67 -25.44 3.82
C LEU A 72 -15.81 -26.34 5.04
N THR A 73 -14.68 -26.75 5.63
CA THR A 73 -14.65 -27.50 6.88
C THR A 73 -13.40 -27.08 7.64
N GLU A 74 -13.51 -26.80 8.94
CA GLU A 74 -12.32 -26.54 9.74
C GLU A 74 -11.54 -27.84 10.01
N VAL A 75 -10.23 -27.72 10.19
CA VAL A 75 -9.37 -28.83 10.63
C VAL A 75 -9.81 -29.38 12.00
N SER A 76 -10.42 -28.53 12.83
CA SER A 76 -11.00 -28.87 14.13
C SER A 76 -12.30 -29.68 14.04
N GLY A 77 -12.90 -29.77 12.85
CA GLY A 77 -14.24 -30.34 12.62
C GLY A 77 -15.39 -29.42 13.04
N GLN A 78 -15.12 -28.19 13.48
CA GLN A 78 -16.15 -27.19 13.79
C GLN A 78 -16.72 -26.54 12.53
N ASP A 79 -17.89 -25.90 12.68
CA ASP A 79 -18.46 -25.04 11.63
C ASP A 79 -17.48 -23.90 11.29
N PRO A 80 -17.01 -23.80 10.04
CA PRO A 80 -16.08 -22.74 9.62
C PRO A 80 -16.73 -21.36 9.48
N GLY A 81 -18.08 -21.28 9.50
CA GLY A 81 -18.83 -20.04 9.30
C GLY A 81 -18.33 -18.85 10.12
N PRO A 82 -18.17 -18.98 11.46
CA PRO A 82 -17.65 -17.89 12.31
C PRO A 82 -16.23 -17.43 11.94
N THR A 83 -15.33 -18.36 11.64
CA THR A 83 -13.94 -18.07 11.27
C THR A 83 -13.87 -17.35 9.93
N VAL A 84 -14.61 -17.83 8.93
CA VAL A 84 -14.70 -17.20 7.61
C VAL A 84 -15.32 -15.79 7.72
N ALA A 85 -16.42 -15.66 8.47
CA ALA A 85 -17.07 -14.36 8.68
C ALA A 85 -16.13 -13.36 9.40
N ARG A 86 -15.30 -13.84 10.33
CA ARG A 86 -14.27 -13.02 10.97
C ARG A 86 -13.21 -12.57 9.97
N ALA A 87 -12.67 -13.48 9.17
CA ALA A 87 -11.66 -13.15 8.15
C ALA A 87 -12.17 -12.10 7.15
N TYR A 88 -13.43 -12.19 6.72
CA TYR A 88 -14.04 -11.17 5.85
C TYR A 88 -14.19 -9.81 6.51
N ARG A 89 -14.55 -9.76 7.80
CA ARG A 89 -14.58 -8.49 8.55
C ARG A 89 -13.19 -7.89 8.69
N GLU A 90 -12.17 -8.70 8.91
CA GLU A 90 -10.78 -8.25 9.00
C GLU A 90 -10.28 -7.71 7.64
N LEU A 91 -10.60 -8.36 6.52
CA LEU A 91 -10.31 -7.83 5.17
C LEU A 91 -11.03 -6.51 4.90
N ALA A 92 -12.32 -6.39 5.24
CA ALA A 92 -13.05 -5.13 5.08
C ALA A 92 -12.46 -3.99 5.94
N THR A 93 -11.99 -4.32 7.14
CA THR A 93 -11.30 -3.38 8.03
C THR A 93 -9.97 -2.94 7.44
N ALA A 94 -9.18 -3.88 6.91
CA ALA A 94 -7.90 -3.59 6.24
C ALA A 94 -8.09 -2.66 5.03
N ARG A 95 -9.09 -2.95 4.18
CA ARG A 95 -9.43 -2.09 3.04
C ARG A 95 -9.74 -0.66 3.49
N LYS A 96 -10.60 -0.49 4.49
CA LYS A 96 -10.97 0.83 5.01
C LYS A 96 -9.75 1.59 5.55
N ALA A 97 -8.85 0.90 6.25
CA ALA A 97 -7.62 1.51 6.75
C ALA A 97 -6.70 1.98 5.62
N LEU A 98 -6.62 1.23 4.51
CA LEU A 98 -5.86 1.61 3.32
C LEU A 98 -6.48 2.80 2.58
N GLU A 99 -7.81 2.84 2.44
CA GLU A 99 -8.53 4.00 1.89
C GLU A 99 -8.29 5.27 2.74
N GLN A 100 -8.23 5.13 4.06
CA GLN A 100 -7.88 6.23 4.97
C GLN A 100 -6.41 6.66 4.82
N ALA A 101 -5.48 5.71 4.67
CA ALA A 101 -4.08 5.99 4.42
C ALA A 101 -3.88 6.70 3.08
N GLU A 102 -4.59 6.29 2.03
CA GLU A 102 -4.59 6.96 0.72
C GLU A 102 -5.06 8.41 0.86
N ALA A 103 -6.17 8.66 1.56
CA ALA A 103 -6.68 10.01 1.78
C ALA A 103 -5.65 10.89 2.52
N ALA A 104 -5.05 10.37 3.59
CA ALA A 104 -4.01 11.08 4.35
C ALA A 104 -2.76 11.36 3.49
N ALA A 105 -2.32 10.40 2.68
CA ALA A 105 -1.18 10.57 1.77
C ALA A 105 -1.46 11.63 0.69
N ARG A 106 -2.68 11.67 0.15
CA ARG A 106 -3.13 12.69 -0.81
C ARG A 106 -3.15 14.08 -0.19
N GLU A 107 -3.63 14.19 1.04
CA GLU A 107 -3.62 15.45 1.80
C GLU A 107 -2.19 15.94 2.03
N TYR A 108 -1.29 15.05 2.47
CA TYR A 108 0.13 15.33 2.61
C TYR A 108 0.77 15.79 1.28
N TYR A 109 0.58 15.04 0.20
CA TYR A 109 1.07 15.40 -1.14
C TYR A 109 0.59 16.77 -1.57
N THR A 110 -0.69 17.07 -1.35
CA THR A 110 -1.30 18.35 -1.68
C THR A 110 -0.71 19.49 -0.85
N ALA A 111 -0.48 19.27 0.44
CA ALA A 111 0.12 20.24 1.33
C ALA A 111 1.57 20.56 0.92
N ILE A 112 2.41 19.53 0.76
CA ILE A 112 3.81 19.69 0.36
C ILE A 112 3.94 20.34 -1.03
N SER A 113 3.07 19.98 -1.97
CA SER A 113 3.08 20.59 -3.32
C SER A 113 2.81 22.10 -3.33
N ARG A 114 2.24 22.65 -2.26
CA ARG A 114 1.94 24.09 -2.11
C ARG A 114 3.03 24.86 -1.37
N VAL A 115 4.00 24.17 -0.78
CA VAL A 115 5.13 24.78 -0.08
C VAL A 115 6.30 24.83 -1.05
N TYR A 116 7.04 25.94 -1.07
CA TYR A 116 8.34 26.02 -1.73
C TYR A 116 9.38 26.45 -0.69
N PRO A 117 10.56 25.84 -0.66
CA PRO A 117 11.63 26.33 0.19
C PRO A 117 12.00 27.75 -0.27
N ALA A 118 11.83 28.73 0.62
CA ALA A 118 12.39 30.06 0.39
C ALA A 118 13.92 29.92 0.44
N VAL A 119 14.61 30.38 -0.60
CA VAL A 119 16.08 30.48 -0.57
C VAL A 119 16.44 31.35 0.63
N THR A 120 17.17 30.81 1.61
CA THR A 120 17.69 31.59 2.74
C THR A 120 18.64 32.65 2.17
N PRO A 121 18.48 33.96 2.48
CA PRO A 121 19.25 35.04 1.86
C PRO A 121 20.76 35.06 2.13
N ASP A 122 21.33 34.07 2.81
CA ASP A 122 22.72 34.13 3.29
C ASP A 122 23.77 33.61 2.29
N ALA A 123 23.34 33.18 1.09
CA ALA A 123 24.23 32.82 -0.01
C ALA A 123 24.53 33.98 -0.98
N ALA A 124 23.93 35.17 -0.76
CA ALA A 124 24.13 36.36 -1.60
C ALA A 124 25.19 37.34 -1.04
N GLY A 125 25.95 36.91 -0.04
CA GLY A 125 26.91 37.74 0.69
C GLY A 125 28.37 37.37 0.43
N ASP A 126 28.78 37.19 -0.83
CA ASP A 126 30.20 37.37 -1.18
C ASP A 126 30.34 37.71 -2.67
N VAL A 127 30.44 39.01 -2.95
CA VAL A 127 30.90 39.51 -4.26
C VAL A 127 32.07 40.45 -3.95
N PRO A 128 33.32 40.11 -4.31
CA PRO A 128 34.42 41.06 -4.29
C PRO A 128 34.26 42.17 -5.34
#